data_AF-A0A2I3H0H2-F1
#
_entry.id   AF-A0A2I3H0H2-F1
#
_cell.length_a   1.000
_cell.length_b   1.000
_cell.length_c   1.000
_cell.angle_alpha   90.00
_cell.angle_beta   90.00
_cell.angle_gamma   90.00
#
_symmetry.space_group_name_H-M   'P 1'
#
loop_
_entity.id
_entity.type
_entity.pdbx_description
1 polymer ?
#
loop_
_entity_poly.entity_id
_entity_poly.type
_entity_poly.pdbx_seq_one_letter_code
_entity_poly.pdbx_strand_id
1 'polypeptide(L)'
;MDHHIPMHALPEEIQKMLPEEKICKYCGVSYLILHEFKAMEEKVQAMEKEMKFYQGSVDREKRLQEKLHSLSQELEQYKIDNKSKTERIYDVDMQLKSQQNEFQKVKKQLSHLQDELKIKYRQSYIFRLCFC
;
A
#
# COMPACT_ATOMS: atom_id res chain seq x y z
N MET A 1 -51.75 -5.49 -11.31
CA MET A 1 -52.30 -6.17 -12.50
C MET A 1 -51.60 -7.52 -12.61
N ASP A 2 -52.35 -8.61 -12.47
CA ASP A 2 -51.79 -9.97 -12.51
C ASP A 2 -51.26 -10.30 -13.91
N HIS A 3 -49.93 -10.39 -14.02
CA HIS A 3 -49.26 -10.75 -15.26
C HIS A 3 -49.50 -12.25 -15.51
N HIS A 4 -50.39 -12.57 -16.44
CA HIS A 4 -50.59 -13.95 -16.88
C HIS A 4 -49.35 -14.41 -17.63
N ILE A 5 -48.52 -15.21 -16.97
CA ILE A 5 -47.37 -15.87 -17.61
C ILE A 5 -47.94 -17.00 -18.47
N PRO A 6 -47.73 -17.00 -19.80
CA PRO A 6 -48.12 -18.13 -20.63
C PRO A 6 -47.43 -19.40 -20.10
N MET A 7 -48.22 -20.43 -19.76
CA MET A 7 -47.72 -21.68 -19.16
C MET A 7 -46.88 -22.52 -20.13
N HIS A 8 -46.93 -22.21 -21.43
CA HIS A 8 -46.21 -22.92 -22.48
C HIS A 8 -45.38 -21.95 -23.31
N ALA A 9 -44.16 -22.37 -23.66
CA ALA A 9 -43.31 -21.64 -24.57
C ALA A 9 -43.94 -21.56 -25.97
N LEU A 10 -43.59 -20.51 -26.71
CA LEU A 10 -44.00 -20.37 -28.11
C LEU A 10 -43.43 -21.55 -28.92
N PRO A 11 -44.19 -22.21 -29.82
CA PRO A 11 -43.69 -23.31 -30.65
C PRO A 11 -42.45 -22.92 -31.46
N GLU A 12 -41.53 -23.87 -31.67
CA GLU A 12 -40.25 -23.63 -32.35
C GLU A 12 -40.42 -23.11 -33.78
N GLU A 13 -41.48 -23.55 -34.46
CA GLU A 13 -41.82 -23.16 -35.83
C GLU A 13 -42.06 -21.64 -35.89
N ILE A 14 -42.82 -21.11 -34.93
CA ILE A 14 -43.17 -19.69 -34.84
C ILE A 14 -41.97 -18.85 -34.37
N GLN A 15 -41.16 -19.40 -33.46
CA GLN A 15 -39.92 -18.73 -33.01
C GLN A 15 -38.95 -18.52 -34.18
N LYS A 16 -38.81 -19.51 -35.06
CA LYS A 16 -37.88 -19.52 -36.21
C LYS A 16 -38.40 -18.77 -37.44
N MET A 17 -39.67 -18.29 -37.45
CA MET A 17 -40.20 -17.49 -38.55
C MET A 17 -39.41 -16.20 -38.76
N LEU A 18 -39.39 -15.74 -40.01
CA LEU A 18 -38.73 -14.50 -40.38
C LEU A 18 -39.46 -13.29 -39.76
N PRO A 19 -38.75 -12.19 -39.43
CA PRO A 19 -39.36 -10.98 -38.90
C PRO A 19 -40.47 -10.41 -39.79
N GLU A 20 -40.32 -10.50 -41.12
CA GLU A 20 -41.34 -10.02 -42.07
C GLU A 20 -42.64 -10.84 -42.00
N GLU A 21 -42.57 -12.11 -41.61
CA GLU A 21 -43.71 -13.02 -41.47
C GLU A 21 -44.46 -12.82 -40.15
N LYS A 22 -43.77 -12.26 -39.15
CA LYS A 22 -44.34 -11.94 -37.84
C LYS A 22 -45.13 -10.63 -37.84
N ILE A 23 -45.08 -9.85 -38.93
CA ILE A 23 -45.71 -8.54 -39.03
C ILE A 23 -47.02 -8.61 -39.81
N CYS A 24 -48.06 -7.96 -39.29
CA CYS A 24 -49.31 -7.82 -40.00
C CYS A 24 -49.15 -6.94 -41.25
N LYS A 25 -49.49 -7.48 -42.42
CA LYS A 25 -49.39 -6.79 -43.72
C LYS A 25 -50.26 -5.53 -43.84
N TYR A 26 -51.29 -5.41 -43.00
CA TYR A 26 -52.26 -4.31 -43.08
C TYR A 26 -51.96 -3.17 -42.09
N CYS A 27 -51.54 -3.49 -40.86
CA CYS A 27 -51.25 -2.48 -39.83
C CYS A 27 -49.77 -2.36 -39.44
N GLY A 28 -48.90 -3.25 -39.93
CA GLY A 28 -47.45 -3.23 -39.65
C GLY A 28 -47.09 -3.67 -38.23
N VAL A 29 -48.05 -4.18 -37.47
CA VAL A 29 -47.88 -4.56 -36.07
C VAL A 29 -47.45 -6.02 -35.96
N SER A 30 -46.49 -6.34 -35.08
CA SER A 30 -46.06 -7.73 -34.83
C SER A 30 -47.19 -8.55 -34.20
N TYR A 31 -47.39 -9.78 -34.67
CA TYR A 31 -48.29 -10.75 -34.04
C TYR A 31 -47.74 -11.25 -32.70
N LEU A 32 -46.46 -11.00 -32.40
CA LEU A 32 -45.75 -11.49 -31.22
C LEU A 32 -45.27 -10.36 -30.29
N ILE A 33 -45.86 -9.16 -30.40
CA ILE A 33 -45.48 -7.99 -29.60
C ILE A 33 -45.26 -8.32 -28.12
N LEU A 34 -46.18 -9.05 -27.50
CA LEU A 34 -46.11 -9.36 -26.07
C LEU A 34 -44.86 -10.19 -25.71
N HIS A 35 -44.49 -11.15 -26.56
CA HIS A 35 -43.29 -11.96 -26.39
C HIS A 35 -42.02 -11.10 -26.57
N GLU A 36 -42.02 -10.23 -27.58
CA GLU A 36 -40.91 -9.31 -27.86
C GLU A 36 -40.69 -8.34 -26.69
N PHE A 37 -41.76 -7.75 -26.14
CA PHE A 37 -41.69 -6.90 -24.96
C PHE A 37 -41.16 -7.65 -23.74
N LYS A 38 -41.63 -8.88 -23.50
CA LYS A 38 -41.12 -9.69 -22.38
C LYS A 38 -39.63 -10.02 -22.52
N ALA A 39 -39.19 -10.40 -23.72
CA ALA A 39 -37.77 -10.65 -23.98
C ALA A 39 -36.92 -9.38 -23.83
N MET A 40 -37.44 -8.22 -24.21
CA MET A 40 -36.78 -6.94 -23.97
C MET A 40 -36.73 -6.60 -22.48
N GLU A 41 -37.81 -6.80 -21.74
CA GLU A 41 -37.88 -6.58 -20.30
C GLU A 41 -36.86 -7.44 -19.55
N GLU A 42 -36.78 -8.73 -19.86
CA GLU A 42 -35.80 -9.65 -19.27
C GLU A 42 -34.36 -9.21 -19.57
N LYS A 43 -34.08 -8.77 -20.80
CA LYS A 43 -32.76 -8.23 -21.19
C LYS A 43 -32.42 -6.96 -20.42
N VAL A 44 -33.37 -6.03 -20.29
CA VAL A 44 -33.17 -4.79 -19.52
C VAL A 44 -32.90 -5.13 -18.05
N GLN A 45 -33.68 -6.03 -17.45
CA GLN A 45 -33.46 -6.48 -16.07
C GLN A 45 -32.08 -7.15 -15.87
N ALA A 46 -31.61 -7.94 -16.85
CA ALA A 46 -30.28 -8.53 -16.82
C ALA A 46 -29.19 -7.45 -16.89
N MET A 47 -29.31 -6.51 -17.83
CA MET A 47 -28.38 -5.39 -17.99
C MET A 47 -28.34 -4.48 -16.74
N GLU A 48 -29.49 -4.22 -16.10
CA GLU A 48 -29.55 -3.44 -14.86
C GLU A 48 -28.80 -4.12 -13.70
N LYS A 49 -28.88 -5.45 -13.61
CA LYS A 49 -28.13 -6.21 -12.59
C LYS A 49 -26.62 -6.12 -12.84
N GLU A 50 -26.20 -6.27 -14.09
CA GLU A 50 -24.79 -6.13 -14.48
C GLU A 50 -24.28 -4.71 -14.21
N MET A 51 -25.06 -3.69 -14.56
CA MET A 51 -24.69 -2.29 -14.33
C MET A 51 -24.46 -2.00 -12.84
N LYS A 52 -25.34 -2.48 -11.96
CA LYS A 52 -25.18 -2.35 -10.49
C LYS A 52 -23.93 -3.08 -10.00
N PHE A 53 -23.61 -4.24 -10.55
CA PHE A 53 -22.40 -4.97 -10.21
C PHE A 53 -21.12 -4.20 -10.61
N TYR A 54 -21.10 -3.62 -11.81
CA TYR A 54 -19.96 -2.83 -12.29
C TYR A 54 -19.80 -1.53 -11.51
N GLN A 55 -20.88 -0.83 -11.19
CA GLN A 55 -20.84 0.34 -10.31
C GLN A 55 -20.14 0.02 -8.97
N GLY A 56 -20.55 -1.07 -8.31
CA GLY A 56 -19.91 -1.50 -7.08
C GLY A 56 -18.43 -1.87 -7.25
N SER A 57 -18.02 -2.32 -8.44
CA SER A 57 -16.61 -2.60 -8.75
C SER A 57 -15.80 -1.31 -8.89
N VAL A 58 -16.33 -0.31 -9.60
CA VAL A 58 -15.70 1.01 -9.74
C VAL A 58 -15.53 1.66 -8.38
N ASP A 59 -16.53 1.61 -7.51
CA ASP A 59 -16.44 2.17 -6.15
C ASP A 59 -15.38 1.47 -5.30
N ARG A 60 -15.24 0.14 -5.43
CA ARG A 60 -14.18 -0.63 -4.77
C ARG A 60 -12.80 -0.21 -5.28
N GLU A 61 -12.66 -0.09 -6.59
CA GLU A 61 -11.38 0.28 -7.22
C GLU A 61 -10.96 1.69 -6.83
N LYS A 62 -11.90 2.65 -6.81
CA LYS A 62 -11.63 4.01 -6.33
C LYS A 62 -11.11 4.02 -4.89
N ARG A 63 -11.76 3.28 -3.98
CA ARG A 63 -11.29 3.16 -2.59
C ARG A 63 -9.91 2.52 -2.48
N LEU A 64 -9.58 1.56 -3.35
CA LEU A 64 -8.26 0.95 -3.39
C LEU A 64 -7.20 1.93 -3.91
N GLN A 65 -7.52 2.71 -4.94
CA GLN A 65 -6.63 3.75 -5.45
C GLN A 65 -6.34 4.83 -4.39
N GLU A 66 -7.36 5.27 -3.64
CA GLU A 66 -7.18 6.22 -2.53
C GLU A 66 -6.24 5.66 -1.44
N LYS A 67 -6.40 4.38 -1.07
CA LYS A 67 -5.50 3.70 -0.10
C LYS A 67 -4.08 3.55 -0.64
N LEU A 68 -3.93 3.21 -1.92
CA LEU A 68 -2.61 3.12 -2.54
C LEU A 68 -1.92 4.48 -2.54
N HIS A 69 -2.67 5.55 -2.79
CA HIS A 69 -2.13 6.90 -2.75
C HIS A 69 -1.67 7.28 -1.34
N SER A 70 -2.48 7.03 -0.31
CA SER A 70 -2.08 7.32 1.08
C SER A 70 -0.85 6.51 1.51
N LEU A 71 -0.83 5.21 1.22
CA LEU A 71 0.32 4.35 1.51
C LEU A 71 1.59 4.79 0.77
N SER A 72 1.46 5.24 -0.47
CA SER A 72 2.61 5.76 -1.24
C SER A 72 3.17 7.04 -0.61
N GLN A 73 2.31 7.93 -0.10
CA GLN A 73 2.75 9.15 0.59
C GLN A 73 3.46 8.80 1.92
N GLU A 74 2.88 7.89 2.71
CA GLU A 74 3.49 7.42 3.96
C GLU A 74 4.87 6.79 3.72
N LEU A 75 5.02 6.01 2.64
CA LEU A 75 6.29 5.39 2.28
C LEU A 75 7.36 6.41 1.92
N GLU A 76 7.02 7.44 1.14
CA GLU A 76 7.97 8.51 0.82
C GLU A 76 8.35 9.32 2.06
N GLN A 77 7.39 9.61 2.95
CA GLN A 77 7.70 10.26 4.23
C GLN A 77 8.66 9.40 5.08
N TYR A 78 8.37 8.10 5.21
CA TYR A 78 9.22 7.18 5.95
C TYR A 78 10.65 7.09 5.39
N LYS A 79 10.79 7.17 4.06
CA LYS A 79 12.07 7.18 3.38
C LYS A 79 12.87 8.45 3.65
N ILE A 80 12.21 9.62 3.67
CA ILE A 80 12.85 10.89 4.06
C ILE A 80 13.31 10.81 5.52
N ASP A 81 12.43 10.36 6.42
CA ASP A 81 12.74 10.22 7.83
C ASP A 81 13.92 9.27 8.06
N ASN A 82 13.96 8.14 7.36
CA ASN A 82 15.07 7.19 7.45
C ASN A 82 16.39 7.77 6.95
N LYS A 83 16.37 8.55 5.85
CA LYS A 83 17.58 9.25 5.39
C LYS A 83 18.09 10.19 6.48
N SER A 84 17.21 11.02 7.05
CA SER A 84 17.58 11.95 8.11
C SER A 84 18.13 11.23 9.36
N LYS A 85 17.54 10.09 9.75
CA LYS A 85 18.03 9.27 10.87
C LYS A 85 19.40 8.66 10.56
N THR A 86 19.62 8.21 9.33
CA THR A 86 20.90 7.64 8.90
C THR A 86 22.01 8.69 8.93
N GLU A 87 21.73 9.90 8.44
CA GLU A 87 22.66 11.04 8.51
C GLU A 87 23.01 11.38 9.97
N ARG A 88 22.01 11.47 10.86
CA ARG A 88 22.25 11.72 12.29
C ARG A 88 23.09 10.61 12.94
N ILE A 89 22.85 9.35 12.60
CA ILE A 89 23.65 8.22 13.10
C ILE A 89 25.10 8.37 12.64
N TYR A 90 25.33 8.73 11.39
CA TYR A 90 26.67 8.95 10.85
C TYR A 90 27.40 10.09 11.58
N ASP A 91 26.73 11.21 11.82
CA ASP A 91 27.30 12.35 12.55
C ASP A 91 27.68 11.96 13.98
N VAL A 92 26.81 11.23 14.67
CA VAL A 92 27.07 10.74 16.03
C VAL A 92 28.22 9.73 16.05
N ASP A 93 28.31 8.84 15.06
CA ASP A 93 29.44 7.90 14.93
C ASP A 93 30.78 8.64 14.77
N MET A 94 30.81 9.70 13.98
CA MET A 94 32.00 10.54 13.82
C MET A 94 32.37 11.26 15.12
N GLN A 95 31.39 11.78 15.87
CA GLN A 95 31.63 12.39 17.18
C GLN A 95 32.16 11.37 18.20
N LEU A 96 31.58 10.17 18.25
CA LEU A 96 32.02 9.09 19.13
C LEU A 96 33.47 8.67 18.82
N LYS A 97 33.83 8.55 17.54
CA LYS A 97 35.22 8.26 17.14
C LYS A 97 36.18 9.35 17.60
N SER A 98 35.80 10.62 17.48
CA SER A 98 36.59 11.74 17.98
C SER A 98 36.81 11.64 19.50
N GLN A 99 35.72 11.47 20.26
CA GLN A 99 35.78 11.33 21.72
C GLN A 99 36.59 10.11 22.15
N GLN A 100 36.47 8.99 21.44
CA GLN A 100 37.28 7.79 21.68
C GLN A 100 38.78 8.07 21.50
N ASN A 101 39.15 8.81 20.45
CA ASN A 101 40.54 9.20 20.22
C ASN A 101 41.07 10.13 21.32
N GLU A 102 40.26 11.09 21.78
CA GLU A 102 40.63 11.96 22.90
C GLU A 102 40.81 11.16 24.19
N PHE A 103 39.87 10.27 24.50
CA PHE A 103 39.97 9.40 25.67
C PHE A 103 41.23 8.54 25.65
N GLN A 104 41.60 8.00 24.48
CA GLN A 104 42.85 7.27 24.31
C GLN A 104 44.09 8.14 24.56
N LYS A 105 44.09 9.39 24.10
CA LYS A 105 45.19 10.34 24.36
C LYS A 105 45.33 10.61 25.86
N VAL A 106 44.21 10.94 26.53
CA VAL A 106 44.19 11.18 27.98
C VAL A 106 44.66 9.94 28.75
N LYS A 107 44.21 8.74 28.35
CA LYS A 107 44.66 7.48 28.96
C LYS A 107 46.18 7.29 28.87
N LYS A 108 46.78 7.59 27.71
CA LYS A 108 48.25 7.51 27.53
C LYS A 108 48.99 8.52 28.40
N GLN A 109 48.50 9.75 28.48
CA GLN A 109 49.07 10.78 29.36
C GLN A 109 49.01 10.36 30.84
N LEU A 110 47.88 9.80 31.26
CA LEU A 110 47.68 9.34 32.63
C LEU A 110 48.64 8.19 32.97
N SER A 111 48.85 7.22 32.06
CA SER A 111 49.86 6.18 32.27
C SER A 111 51.28 6.75 32.40
N HIS A 112 51.63 7.74 31.58
CA HIS A 112 52.95 8.37 31.64
C HIS A 112 53.18 9.08 32.98
N LEU A 113 52.23 9.91 33.42
CA LEU A 113 52.31 10.61 34.70
C LEU A 113 52.36 9.65 35.88
N GLN A 114 51.64 8.52 35.81
CA GLN A 114 51.67 7.49 36.83
C GLN A 114 53.05 6.82 36.95
N ASP A 115 53.74 6.59 35.83
CA ASP A 115 55.09 6.05 35.82
C ASP A 115 56.12 7.07 36.32
N GLU A 116 56.00 8.34 35.92
CA GLU A 116 56.83 9.43 36.47
C GLU A 116 56.68 9.56 37.99
N LEU A 117 55.45 9.50 38.50
CA LEU A 117 55.18 9.50 39.94
C LEU A 117 55.87 8.34 40.65
N LYS A 118 55.80 7.11 40.10
CA LYS A 118 56.52 5.96 40.66
C LYS A 118 58.03 6.17 40.68
N ILE A 119 58.60 6.73 39.61
CA ILE A 119 60.04 7.03 39.55
C ILE A 119 60.42 8.05 40.61
N LYS A 120 59.68 9.17 40.72
CA LYS A 120 59.94 10.21 41.73
C LYS A 120 59.80 9.70 43.16
N TYR A 121 58.81 8.84 43.41
CA TYR A 121 58.65 8.19 44.70
C TYR A 121 59.86 7.31 45.05
N ARG A 122 60.32 6.48 44.11
CA ARG A 122 61.54 5.66 44.30
C ARG A 122 62.78 6.53 44.55
N GLN A 123 62.97 7.61 43.78
CA GLN A 123 64.09 8.53 43.97
C GLN A 123 64.07 9.19 45.36
N SER A 124 62.90 9.65 45.82
CA SER A 124 62.75 10.22 47.18
C SER A 124 63.04 9.18 48.26
N TYR A 125 62.57 7.95 48.10
CA TYR A 125 62.81 6.86 49.05
C TYR A 125 64.30 6.53 49.17
N ILE A 126 65.01 6.41 48.03
CA ILE A 126 66.46 6.19 48.00
C ILE A 126 67.21 7.37 48.64
N PHE A 127 66.83 8.61 48.31
CA PHE A 127 67.45 9.80 48.90
C PHE A 127 67.35 9.80 50.44
N ARG A 128 66.19 9.43 50.99
CA ARG A 128 66.00 9.29 52.46
C ARG A 128 66.82 8.16 53.07
N LEU A 129 67.11 7.09 52.32
CA LEU A 129 67.88 5.94 52.78
C LEU A 129 69.40 6.16 52.73
N CYS A 130 69.89 6.98 51.80
CA CYS A 130 71.33 7.21 51.62
C CYS A 130 71.85 8.48 52.31
N PHE A 131 70.97 9.43 52.67
CA PHE A 131 71.35 10.73 53.23
C PHE A 131 70.74 11.02 54.62
N CYS A 132 70.16 10.01 55.28
CA CYS A 132 69.93 9.97 56.72
C CYS A 132 70.83 8.89 57.34
#